data_AF-A0A436W6A3-F1
#
_entry.id   AF-A0A436W6A3-F1
#
_cell.length_a   1.000
_cell.length_b   1.000
_cell.length_c   1.000
_cell.angle_alpha   90.00
_cell.angle_beta   90.00
_cell.angle_gamma   90.00
#
_symmetry.space_group_name_H-M   'P 1'
#
loop_
_entity.id
_entity.type
_entity.pdbx_description
1 polymer ?
#
loop_
_entity_poly.entity_id
_entity_poly.type
_entity_poly.pdbx_seq_one_letter_code
_entity_poly.pdbx_strand_id
1 'polypeptide(L)'
;MGFKVAIIGRPNVGKSTLFNRLVGKKLALVDDTPGVTRDRRVHAAKLYDLFFDVIDTAGFEDAAASTLPGRMRQQTEIAIREADLIFFTIDAKSGLLPDDRTFAEVVRKSGKPVVLVANKAEAKGAQGGMLEAWELGLGEPIPVSAEHGQGMPDLRDAVIAALGEERAFGEDEEDDGEIAASEVLIGEDIADPDA
;
A
#
# COMPACT_ATOMS: atom_id res chain seq x y z
N MET A 1 2.22 -16.70 4.51
CA MET A 1 2.35 -15.32 5.05
C MET A 1 2.45 -14.32 3.90
N GLY A 2 1.64 -13.26 3.87
CA GLY A 2 1.64 -12.27 2.75
C GLY A 2 2.89 -11.37 2.71
N PHE A 3 3.08 -10.65 1.59
CA PHE A 3 4.21 -9.72 1.40
C PHE A 3 3.84 -8.27 1.78
N LYS A 4 4.84 -7.37 1.88
CA LYS A 4 4.62 -5.94 2.16
C LYS A 4 4.84 -5.04 0.95
N VAL A 5 3.94 -4.09 0.74
CA VAL A 5 4.00 -3.09 -0.34
C VAL A 5 4.14 -1.68 0.23
N ALA A 6 5.13 -0.93 -0.23
CA ALA A 6 5.20 0.52 0.00
C ALA A 6 4.70 1.28 -1.24
N ILE A 7 3.79 2.24 -1.05
CA ILE A 7 3.34 3.15 -2.11
C ILE A 7 4.15 4.44 -2.03
N ILE A 8 5.05 4.64 -2.99
CA ILE A 8 6.02 5.75 -2.99
C ILE A 8 5.81 6.63 -4.22
N GLY A 9 6.02 7.92 -4.07
CA GLY A 9 5.89 8.89 -5.16
C GLY A 9 5.66 10.30 -4.60
N ARG A 10 5.80 11.32 -5.44
CA ARG A 10 5.61 12.73 -5.01
C ARG A 10 4.18 12.98 -4.47
N PRO A 11 3.95 14.09 -3.75
CA PRO A 11 2.60 14.48 -3.35
C PRO A 11 1.61 14.53 -4.52
N ASN A 12 0.34 14.23 -4.25
CA ASN A 12 -0.78 14.37 -5.19
C ASN A 12 -0.78 13.47 -6.45
N VAL A 13 0.11 12.48 -6.56
CA VAL A 13 0.06 11.45 -7.63
C VAL A 13 -1.10 10.46 -7.48
N GLY A 14 -1.80 10.47 -6.35
CA GLY A 14 -2.92 9.58 -6.05
C GLY A 14 -2.56 8.36 -5.21
N LYS A 15 -1.45 8.41 -4.44
CA LYS A 15 -1.04 7.35 -3.49
C LYS A 15 -2.17 6.98 -2.52
N SER A 16 -2.79 7.96 -1.87
CA SER A 16 -3.89 7.73 -0.93
C SER A 16 -5.13 7.15 -1.59
N THR A 17 -5.40 7.52 -2.86
CA THR A 17 -6.49 6.93 -3.64
C THR A 17 -6.23 5.45 -3.93
N LEU A 18 -5.00 5.11 -4.34
CA LEU A 18 -4.59 3.72 -4.58
C LEU A 18 -4.61 2.92 -3.27
N PHE A 19 -4.02 3.46 -2.20
CA PHE A 19 -4.06 2.90 -0.86
C PHE A 19 -5.49 2.54 -0.43
N ASN A 20 -6.41 3.51 -0.46
CA ASN A 20 -7.80 3.31 -0.05
C ASN A 20 -8.54 2.28 -0.91
N ARG A 21 -8.17 2.17 -2.20
CA ARG A 21 -8.73 1.14 -3.08
C ARG A 21 -8.25 -0.25 -2.68
N LEU A 22 -6.98 -0.40 -2.35
CA LEU A 22 -6.36 -1.67 -1.99
C LEU A 22 -6.79 -2.14 -0.59
N VAL A 23 -6.91 -1.23 0.38
CA VAL A 23 -7.37 -1.53 1.75
C VAL A 23 -8.89 -1.69 1.83
N GLY A 24 -9.64 -1.04 0.93
CA GLY A 24 -11.10 -1.06 0.90
C GLY A 24 -11.75 -0.06 1.87
N LYS A 25 -12.95 0.42 1.51
CA LYS A 25 -13.66 1.51 2.22
C LYS A 25 -14.11 1.21 3.66
N LYS A 26 -14.05 -0.04 4.14
CA LYS A 26 -14.58 -0.42 5.47
C LYS A 26 -13.58 -0.35 6.63
N LEU A 27 -12.28 -0.17 6.35
CA LEU A 27 -11.25 -0.10 7.41
C LEU A 27 -10.65 1.29 7.59
N ALA A 28 -10.74 2.17 6.59
CA ALA A 28 -10.10 3.49 6.63
C ALA A 28 -10.87 4.58 7.41
N LEU A 29 -12.06 4.28 7.94
CA LEU A 29 -12.96 5.27 8.58
C LEU A 29 -13.28 5.00 10.05
N VAL A 30 -12.63 4.03 10.70
CA VAL A 30 -12.85 3.76 12.12
C VAL A 30 -11.51 3.58 12.81
N ASP A 31 -10.87 4.69 13.18
CA ASP A 31 -10.21 4.75 14.49
C ASP A 31 -9.99 6.19 14.99
N ASP A 32 -11.10 6.89 15.22
CA ASP A 32 -11.15 8.13 16.02
C ASP A 32 -11.22 7.83 17.53
N THR A 33 -10.80 6.64 17.98
CA THR A 33 -10.74 6.30 19.41
C THR A 33 -9.42 6.79 20.00
N PRO A 34 -9.40 7.79 20.89
CA PRO A 34 -8.17 8.23 21.55
C PRO A 34 -7.71 7.14 22.52
N GLY A 35 -6.56 6.52 22.27
CA GLY A 35 -5.95 5.56 23.21
C GLY A 35 -5.35 4.28 22.60
N VAL A 36 -5.50 4.02 21.30
CA VAL A 36 -4.85 2.88 20.64
C VAL A 36 -3.57 3.31 19.93
N THR A 37 -2.43 3.08 20.56
CA THR A 37 -1.12 2.99 19.87
C THR A 37 -1.02 1.64 19.20
N ARG A 38 -1.91 1.36 18.24
CA ARG A 38 -1.72 0.26 17.29
C ARG A 38 -0.90 0.84 16.14
N ASP A 39 0.18 0.19 15.70
CA ASP A 39 1.05 0.67 14.62
C ASP A 39 0.23 1.05 13.38
N ARG A 40 -0.15 2.33 13.26
CA ARG A 40 -1.02 2.89 12.19
C ARG A 40 -0.38 2.85 10.80
N ARG A 41 0.77 2.19 10.66
CA ARG A 41 1.69 2.26 9.52
C ARG A 41 1.50 1.12 8.52
N VAL A 42 0.85 0.02 8.90
CA VAL A 42 0.66 -1.15 8.03
C VAL A 42 -0.80 -1.54 8.03
N HIS A 43 -1.36 -1.75 6.83
CA HIS A 43 -2.78 -2.03 6.63
C HIS A 43 -2.96 -3.22 5.70
N ALA A 44 -3.80 -4.17 6.10
CA ALA A 44 -4.16 -5.30 5.25
C ALA A 44 -4.83 -4.79 3.97
N ALA A 45 -4.40 -5.33 2.84
CA ALA A 45 -4.83 -4.95 1.51
C ALA A 45 -5.09 -6.18 0.63
N LYS A 46 -5.94 -5.97 -0.37
CA LYS A 46 -6.33 -6.99 -1.33
C LYS A 46 -6.30 -6.44 -2.75
N LEU A 47 -5.67 -7.18 -3.66
CA LEU A 47 -5.73 -6.95 -5.10
C LEU A 47 -6.11 -8.26 -5.79
N TYR A 48 -7.40 -8.41 -6.10
CA TYR A 48 -7.97 -9.66 -6.58
C TYR A 48 -7.69 -10.83 -5.62
N ASP A 49 -6.86 -11.78 -6.02
CA ASP A 49 -6.42 -12.97 -5.29
C ASP A 49 -5.10 -12.74 -4.54
N LEU A 50 -4.47 -11.56 -4.67
CA LEU A 50 -3.29 -11.19 -3.89
C LEU A 50 -3.72 -10.55 -2.57
N PHE A 51 -3.17 -11.07 -1.47
CA PHE A 51 -3.34 -10.55 -0.11
C PHE A 51 -1.98 -10.11 0.42
N PHE A 52 -1.89 -8.87 0.88
CA PHE A 52 -0.63 -8.27 1.31
C PHE A 52 -0.87 -7.12 2.27
N ASP A 53 0.19 -6.64 2.88
CA ASP A 53 0.18 -5.49 3.76
C ASP A 53 0.66 -4.24 3.01
N VAL A 54 -0.04 -3.11 3.12
CA VAL A 54 0.39 -1.83 2.57
C VAL A 54 0.94 -0.95 3.67
N ILE A 55 2.15 -0.42 3.45
CA ILE A 55 2.81 0.54 4.33
C ILE A 55 2.31 1.94 4.00
N ASP A 56 1.69 2.60 4.97
CA ASP A 56 1.32 4.01 4.89
C ASP A 56 2.56 4.89 5.16
N THR A 57 3.09 5.45 4.08
CA THR A 57 4.25 6.35 4.13
C THR A 57 3.94 7.68 4.84
N ALA A 58 2.66 8.08 4.94
CA ALA A 58 2.27 9.32 5.61
C ALA A 58 2.36 9.22 7.14
N GLY A 59 2.20 8.03 7.71
CA GLY A 59 2.27 7.77 9.16
C GLY A 59 3.67 7.87 9.80
N PHE A 60 4.69 8.29 9.05
CA PHE A 60 6.06 8.51 9.54
C PHE A 60 6.33 9.98 9.92
N GLU A 61 5.32 10.72 10.39
CA GLU A 61 5.40 12.15 10.72
C GLU A 61 6.52 12.49 11.73
N ASP A 62 6.90 11.53 12.59
CA ASP A 62 7.96 11.66 13.61
C ASP A 62 9.41 11.65 13.06
N ALA A 63 9.60 11.61 11.74
CA ALA A 63 10.93 11.60 11.14
C ALA A 63 11.72 12.90 11.47
N ALA A 64 12.87 12.71 12.13
CA ALA A 64 13.66 13.71 12.84
C ALA A 64 14.38 14.76 11.97
N ALA A 65 14.11 14.80 10.66
CA ALA A 65 14.75 15.76 9.76
C ALA A 65 14.24 17.19 9.98
N SER A 66 15.16 18.15 9.95
CA SER A 66 14.91 19.58 10.15
C SER A 66 14.24 20.27 8.95
N THR A 67 14.23 19.63 7.78
CA THR A 67 13.62 20.15 6.55
C THR A 67 12.56 19.21 6.03
N LEU A 68 11.50 19.75 5.42
CA LEU A 68 10.42 18.96 4.83
C LEU A 68 10.92 17.97 3.75
N PRO A 69 11.82 18.36 2.81
CA PRO A 69 12.38 17.41 1.85
C PRO A 69 13.20 16.29 2.51
N GLY A 70 13.99 16.61 3.54
CA GLY A 70 14.75 15.62 4.30
C GLY A 70 13.84 14.64 5.03
N ARG A 71 12.72 15.12 5.58
CA ARG A 71 11.72 14.28 6.24
C ARG A 71 11.09 13.32 5.25
N MET A 72 10.56 13.82 4.13
CA MET A 72 9.92 13.00 3.10
C MET A 72 10.86 11.91 2.55
N ARG A 73 12.15 12.24 2.40
CA ARG A 73 13.16 11.27 2.00
C ARG A 73 13.38 10.18 3.06
N GLN A 74 13.53 10.54 4.32
CA GLN A 74 13.72 9.57 5.40
C GLN A 74 12.51 8.65 5.55
N GLN A 75 11.29 9.18 5.44
CA GLN A 75 10.05 8.40 5.45
C GLN A 75 10.04 7.38 4.30
N THR A 76 10.44 7.82 3.10
CA THR A 76 10.57 6.95 1.93
C THR A 76 11.60 5.84 2.18
N GLU A 77 12.77 6.17 2.72
CA GLU A 77 13.83 5.18 3.00
C GLU A 77 13.43 4.14 4.05
N ILE A 78 12.64 4.54 5.07
CA ILE A 78 12.10 3.59 6.05
C ILE A 78 11.08 2.65 5.38
N ALA A 79 10.12 3.19 4.63
CA ALA A 79 9.12 2.38 3.94
C ALA A 79 9.75 1.41 2.93
N ILE A 80 10.79 1.85 2.19
CA ILE A 80 11.56 0.98 1.28
C ILE A 80 12.21 -0.18 2.02
N ARG A 81 12.75 0.04 3.23
CA ARG A 81 13.43 -1.00 4.00
C ARG A 81 12.47 -2.11 4.41
N GLU A 82 11.27 -1.73 4.84
CA GLU A 82 10.23 -2.63 5.34
C GLU A 82 9.44 -3.34 4.24
N ALA A 83 9.39 -2.78 3.03
CA ALA A 83 8.65 -3.35 1.92
C ALA A 83 9.38 -4.51 1.23
N ASP A 84 8.61 -5.49 0.76
CA ASP A 84 9.06 -6.52 -0.17
C ASP A 84 8.91 -6.07 -1.63
N LEU A 85 7.94 -5.19 -1.89
CA LEU A 85 7.63 -4.62 -3.21
C LEU A 85 7.33 -3.12 -3.09
N ILE A 86 7.76 -2.35 -4.09
CA ILE A 86 7.46 -0.91 -4.18
C ILE A 86 6.47 -0.64 -5.31
N PHE A 87 5.38 0.03 -5.00
CA PHE A 87 4.56 0.72 -5.99
C PHE A 87 5.08 2.14 -6.16
N PHE A 88 5.89 2.35 -7.19
CA PHE A 88 6.37 3.67 -7.54
C PHE A 88 5.32 4.39 -8.37
N THR A 89 4.56 5.28 -7.76
CA THR A 89 3.40 5.92 -8.37
C THR A 89 3.75 7.30 -8.91
N ILE A 90 3.45 7.52 -10.18
CA ILE A 90 3.51 8.84 -10.84
C ILE A 90 2.11 9.29 -11.27
N ASP A 91 1.97 10.58 -11.59
CA ASP A 91 0.76 11.11 -12.23
C ASP A 91 0.96 11.19 -13.74
N ALA A 92 0.36 10.25 -14.48
CA ALA A 92 0.47 10.16 -15.93
C ALA A 92 -0.08 11.40 -16.65
N LYS A 93 -1.10 12.06 -16.09
CA LYS A 93 -1.68 13.29 -16.65
C LYS A 93 -0.69 14.44 -16.61
N SER A 94 0.07 14.54 -15.51
CA SER A 94 0.99 15.65 -15.27
C SER A 94 2.39 15.41 -15.83
N GLY A 95 2.72 14.19 -16.26
CA GLY A 95 4.07 13.82 -16.68
C GLY A 95 5.07 13.74 -15.53
N LEU A 96 6.35 13.63 -15.88
CA LEU A 96 7.42 13.56 -14.88
C LEU A 96 7.80 14.94 -14.35
N LEU A 97 7.83 15.07 -13.03
CA LEU A 97 8.35 16.24 -12.32
C LEU A 97 9.72 15.93 -11.69
N PRO A 98 10.51 16.96 -11.31
CA PRO A 98 11.85 16.76 -10.74
C PRO A 98 11.87 15.82 -9.51
N ASP A 99 10.84 15.89 -8.67
CA ASP A 99 10.71 15.03 -7.49
C ASP A 99 10.54 13.55 -7.88
N ASP A 100 9.87 13.24 -8.99
CA ASP A 100 9.71 11.86 -9.46
C ASP A 100 11.08 11.24 -9.76
N ARG A 101 11.98 11.99 -10.39
CA ARG A 101 13.35 11.53 -10.69
C ARG A 101 14.16 11.32 -9.41
N THR A 102 13.97 12.20 -8.43
CA THR A 102 14.65 12.14 -7.13
C THR A 102 14.22 10.89 -6.34
N PHE A 103 12.90 10.66 -6.21
CA PHE A 103 12.40 9.45 -5.54
C PHE A 103 12.75 8.18 -6.31
N ALA A 104 12.68 8.20 -7.65
CA ALA A 104 13.05 7.05 -8.47
C ALA A 104 14.52 6.66 -8.29
N GLU A 105 15.43 7.64 -8.10
CA GLU A 105 16.84 7.33 -7.80
C GLU A 105 17.00 6.59 -6.48
N VAL A 106 16.29 7.01 -5.43
CA VAL A 106 16.31 6.33 -4.12
C VAL A 106 15.76 4.90 -4.26
N VAL A 107 14.65 4.74 -4.97
CA VAL A 107 14.00 3.44 -5.20
C VAL A 107 14.89 2.51 -6.02
N ARG A 108 15.51 2.98 -7.11
CA ARG A 108 16.47 2.18 -7.90
C ARG A 108 17.63 1.68 -7.05
N LYS A 109 18.20 2.53 -6.19
CA LYS A 109 19.32 2.17 -5.31
C LYS A 109 18.96 1.14 -4.25
N SER A 110 17.67 0.97 -3.94
CA SER A 110 17.23 -0.01 -2.94
C SER A 110 17.37 -1.46 -3.39
N GLY A 111 17.38 -1.72 -4.70
CA GLY A 111 17.39 -3.08 -5.26
C GLY A 111 16.12 -3.89 -5.00
N LYS A 112 15.08 -3.28 -4.40
CA LYS A 112 13.78 -3.94 -4.18
C LYS A 112 13.04 -4.12 -5.51
N PRO A 113 12.20 -5.16 -5.65
CA PRO A 113 11.21 -5.23 -6.73
C PRO A 113 10.37 -3.95 -6.79
N VAL A 114 10.10 -3.48 -8.01
CA VAL A 114 9.32 -2.25 -8.25
C VAL A 114 8.29 -2.50 -9.33
N VAL A 115 7.07 -2.02 -9.09
CA VAL A 115 6.06 -1.82 -10.14
C VAL A 115 5.87 -0.32 -10.31
N LEU A 116 6.14 0.17 -11.53
CA LEU A 116 5.95 1.57 -11.90
C LEU A 116 4.46 1.80 -12.22
N VAL A 117 3.76 2.52 -11.36
CA VAL A 117 2.32 2.79 -11.49
C VAL A 117 2.13 4.17 -12.13
N ALA A 118 1.69 4.20 -13.38
CA ALA A 118 1.28 5.42 -14.08
C ALA A 118 -0.19 5.72 -13.77
N ASN A 119 -0.43 6.35 -12.63
CA ASN A 119 -1.78 6.62 -12.14
C ASN A 119 -2.45 7.80 -12.88
N LYS A 120 -3.78 7.88 -12.81
CA LYS A 120 -4.62 8.85 -13.54
C LYS A 120 -4.58 8.64 -15.06
N ALA A 121 -4.41 7.40 -15.50
CA ALA A 121 -4.30 7.04 -16.91
C ALA A 121 -5.59 7.31 -17.72
N GLU A 122 -6.74 7.48 -17.06
CA GLU A 122 -8.00 7.88 -17.70
C GLU A 122 -7.96 9.31 -18.26
N ALA A 123 -7.05 10.14 -17.76
CA ALA A 123 -7.05 11.56 -18.08
C ALA A 123 -6.62 11.81 -19.52
N LYS A 124 -7.29 12.75 -20.19
CA LYS A 124 -6.86 13.23 -21.50
C LYS A 124 -5.43 13.76 -21.42
N GLY A 125 -4.54 13.21 -22.24
CA GLY A 125 -3.12 13.58 -22.28
C GLY A 125 -2.20 12.66 -21.47
N ALA A 126 -2.73 11.67 -20.73
CA ALA A 126 -1.92 10.77 -19.92
C ALA A 126 -0.86 9.98 -20.72
N GLN A 127 -1.08 9.76 -22.01
CA GLN A 127 -0.16 9.06 -22.91
C GLN A 127 1.24 9.70 -22.94
N GLY A 128 1.34 11.03 -22.87
CA GLY A 128 2.63 11.72 -22.84
C GLY A 128 3.41 11.39 -21.58
N GLY A 129 2.78 11.53 -20.42
CA GLY A 129 3.42 11.21 -19.14
C GLY A 129 3.75 9.72 -18.97
N MET A 130 2.94 8.83 -19.56
CA MET A 130 3.27 7.40 -19.63
C MET A 130 4.54 7.13 -20.44
N LEU A 131 4.71 7.79 -21.59
CA LEU A 131 5.93 7.64 -22.39
C LEU A 131 7.16 8.20 -21.68
N GLU A 132 7.04 9.35 -21.01
CA GLU A 132 8.12 9.93 -20.20
C GLU A 132 8.54 9.00 -19.04
N ALA A 133 7.61 8.24 -18.46
CA ALA A 133 7.86 7.38 -17.32
C ALA A 133 8.97 6.34 -17.55
N TRP A 134 9.19 5.92 -18.80
CA TRP A 134 10.29 5.03 -19.18
C TRP A 134 11.67 5.61 -18.83
N GLU A 135 11.83 6.94 -18.82
CA GLU A 135 13.07 7.61 -18.43
C GLU A 135 13.47 7.34 -16.98
N LEU A 136 12.53 6.88 -16.14
CA LEU A 136 12.82 6.51 -14.76
C LEU A 136 13.59 5.19 -14.66
N GLY A 137 13.65 4.37 -15.70
CA GLY A 137 14.38 3.09 -15.66
C GLY A 137 13.89 2.15 -14.56
N LEU A 138 12.57 2.18 -14.27
CA LEU A 138 11.91 1.34 -13.26
C LEU A 138 11.07 0.22 -13.89
N GLY A 139 11.26 -0.06 -15.18
CA GLY A 139 10.46 -1.02 -15.94
C GLY A 139 9.29 -0.36 -16.68
N GLU A 140 8.40 -1.21 -17.21
CA GLU A 140 7.22 -0.77 -17.96
C GLU A 140 6.22 -0.05 -17.04
N PRO A 141 5.74 1.15 -17.40
CA PRO A 141 4.73 1.86 -16.63
C PRO A 141 3.35 1.21 -16.80
N ILE A 142 2.79 0.73 -15.70
CA ILE A 142 1.46 0.12 -15.66
C ILE A 142 0.39 1.23 -15.57
N PRO A 143 -0.46 1.41 -16.60
CA PRO A 143 -1.49 2.43 -16.59
C PRO A 143 -2.59 2.06 -15.60
N VAL A 144 -2.85 2.95 -14.64
CA VAL A 144 -3.88 2.73 -13.61
C VAL A 144 -4.75 3.97 -13.46
N SER A 145 -6.04 3.75 -13.22
CA SER A 145 -6.92 4.74 -12.62
C SER A 145 -7.31 4.28 -11.23
N ALA A 146 -6.59 4.72 -10.21
CA ALA A 146 -6.93 4.36 -8.83
C ALA A 146 -8.30 4.91 -8.42
N GLU A 147 -8.73 6.03 -8.99
CA GLU A 147 -10.05 6.60 -8.71
C GLU A 147 -11.17 5.74 -9.31
N HIS A 148 -11.04 5.33 -10.57
CA HIS A 148 -12.08 4.59 -11.28
C HIS A 148 -11.92 3.05 -11.24
N GLY A 149 -10.80 2.55 -10.73
CA GLY A 149 -10.49 1.11 -10.66
C GLY A 149 -10.07 0.49 -11.99
N GLN A 150 -9.53 1.28 -12.92
CA GLN A 150 -9.04 0.80 -14.22
C GLN A 150 -7.58 0.37 -14.14
N GLY A 151 -7.17 -0.63 -14.92
CA GLY A 151 -5.79 -1.14 -14.95
C GLY A 151 -5.40 -1.99 -13.73
N MET A 152 -6.34 -2.32 -12.85
CA MET A 152 -6.07 -3.15 -11.67
C MET A 152 -5.67 -4.60 -12.00
N PRO A 153 -6.24 -5.26 -13.04
CA PRO A 153 -5.74 -6.58 -13.48
C PRO A 153 -4.30 -6.53 -13.93
N ASP A 154 -3.93 -5.52 -14.73
CA ASP A 154 -2.55 -5.35 -15.21
C ASP A 154 -1.59 -5.06 -14.04
N LEU A 155 -2.04 -4.29 -13.05
CA LEU A 155 -1.28 -4.06 -11.81
C LEU A 155 -1.05 -5.35 -11.03
N ARG A 156 -2.07 -6.22 -10.94
CA ARG A 156 -1.96 -7.55 -10.31
C ARG A 156 -0.92 -8.40 -11.03
N ASP A 157 -0.99 -8.46 -12.35
CA ASP A 157 -0.06 -9.28 -13.14
C ASP A 157 1.38 -8.75 -13.05
N ALA A 158 1.55 -7.42 -13.01
CA ALA A 158 2.84 -6.78 -12.79
C ALA A 158 3.43 -7.07 -11.40
N VAL A 159 2.60 -7.18 -10.36
CA VAL A 159 3.03 -7.62 -9.02
C VAL A 159 3.60 -9.02 -9.07
N ILE A 160 2.88 -9.96 -9.70
CA ILE A 160 3.32 -11.35 -9.83
C ILE A 160 4.63 -11.42 -10.63
N ALA A 161 4.73 -10.67 -11.73
CA ALA A 161 5.95 -10.62 -12.54
C ALA A 161 7.16 -10.05 -11.76
N ALA A 162 6.93 -9.08 -10.87
CA ALA A 162 8.00 -8.44 -10.09
C ALA A 162 8.46 -9.28 -8.88
N LEU A 163 7.53 -9.95 -8.19
CA LEU A 163 7.82 -10.74 -6.98
C LEU A 163 8.10 -12.21 -7.24
N GLY A 164 7.57 -12.76 -8.34
CA GLY A 164 7.45 -14.19 -8.57
C GLY A 164 6.20 -14.80 -7.92
N GLU A 165 5.63 -15.83 -8.56
CA GLU A 165 4.39 -16.49 -8.11
C GLU A 165 4.50 -17.03 -6.67
N GLU A 166 5.61 -17.70 -6.33
CA GLU A 166 5.82 -18.29 -5.00
C GLU A 166 5.71 -17.24 -3.88
N ARG A 167 6.27 -16.04 -4.08
CA ARG A 167 6.20 -14.96 -3.08
C ARG A 167 4.87 -14.22 -3.13
N ALA A 168 4.24 -14.13 -4.30
CA ALA A 168 2.95 -13.46 -4.46
C ALA A 168 1.80 -14.25 -3.81
N PHE A 169 1.89 -15.58 -3.77
CA PHE A 169 0.89 -16.48 -3.21
C PHE A 169 1.36 -17.26 -1.95
N GLY A 170 2.51 -16.88 -1.38
CA GLY A 170 3.26 -17.68 -0.40
C GLY A 170 2.46 -18.28 0.76
N GLU A 171 2.52 -19.62 0.81
CA GLU A 171 1.98 -20.61 1.75
C GLU A 171 0.83 -20.11 2.64
N ASP A 172 -0.38 -20.59 2.31
CA ASP A 172 -1.45 -20.83 3.25
C ASP A 172 -0.91 -21.73 4.38
N GLU A 173 -0.25 -21.15 5.39
CA GLU A 173 -0.27 -21.80 6.70
C GLU A 173 -1.75 -21.78 7.10
N GLU A 174 -2.34 -22.97 7.11
CA GLU A 174 -3.59 -23.29 7.78
C GLU A 174 -3.50 -22.72 9.20
N ASP A 175 -3.93 -21.49 9.40
CA ASP A 175 -4.21 -20.94 10.72
C ASP A 175 -5.53 -21.57 11.17
N ASP A 176 -5.45 -22.85 11.55
CA ASP A 176 -6.38 -23.53 12.46
C ASP A 176 -6.24 -22.93 13.88
N GLY A 177 -6.17 -21.60 13.95
CA GLY A 177 -6.16 -20.80 15.16
C GLY A 177 -7.58 -20.66 15.66
N GLU A 178 -7.99 -21.62 16.49
CA GLU A 178 -9.13 -21.56 17.41
C GLU A 178 -9.68 -20.14 17.61
N ILE A 179 -10.90 -19.91 17.12
CA ILE A 179 -11.73 -18.85 17.66
C ILE A 179 -11.99 -19.23 19.11
N ALA A 180 -11.12 -18.80 20.01
CA ALA A 180 -11.34 -18.79 21.44
C ALA A 180 -12.60 -17.93 21.67
N ALA A 181 -13.74 -18.62 21.77
CA ALA A 181 -14.97 -18.05 22.28
C ALA A 181 -14.67 -17.56 23.70
N SER A 182 -14.35 -16.28 23.84
CA SER A 182 -14.18 -15.66 25.14
C SER A 182 -15.54 -15.69 25.85
N GLU A 183 -15.59 -16.54 26.86
CA GLU A 183 -16.46 -16.52 28.04
C GLU A 183 -17.42 -15.33 28.12
N VAL A 184 -18.69 -15.59 27.82
CA VAL A 184 -19.79 -14.88 28.48
C VAL A 184 -20.04 -15.58 29.80
N LEU A 185 -19.30 -15.19 30.83
CA LEU A 185 -19.77 -15.29 32.21
C LEU A 185 -20.76 -14.15 32.41
N ILE A 186 -22.03 -14.44 32.71
CA ILE A 186 -22.93 -13.71 33.62
C ILE A 186 -24.26 -14.48 33.68
N GLY A 187 -24.65 -14.88 34.90
CA GLY A 187 -26.00 -15.33 35.21
C GLY A 187 -26.05 -16.47 36.23
N GLU A 188 -25.74 -16.17 37.49
CA GLU A 188 -25.95 -17.07 38.62
C GLU A 188 -27.42 -17.51 38.74
N ASP A 189 -27.61 -18.78 39.10
CA ASP A 189 -28.89 -19.38 39.47
C ASP A 189 -29.60 -18.56 40.57
N ILE A 190 -30.79 -18.04 40.25
CA ILE A 190 -31.81 -17.79 41.28
C ILE A 190 -32.69 -19.03 41.32
N ALA A 191 -32.52 -19.83 42.36
CA ALA A 191 -33.45 -20.88 42.72
C ALA A 191 -34.81 -20.27 43.08
N ASP A 192 -35.87 -20.70 42.40
CA ASP A 192 -37.25 -20.48 42.83
C ASP A 192 -37.74 -21.76 43.54
N PRO A 193 -37.95 -21.75 44.87
CA PRO A 193 -38.35 -22.93 45.62
C PRO A 193 -39.87 -23.04 45.76
N ASP A 194 -40.66 -22.84 44.69
CA ASP A 194 -42.10 -23.19 44.64
C ASP A 194 -42.68 -23.16 43.20
N ALA A 195 -42.37 -24.18 42.38
CA ALA A 195 -43.11 -24.50 41.15
C ALA A 195 -43.18 -26.01 40.86
#